data_AF-R7TES8-F1
#
_entry.id   AF-R7TES8-F1
#
_cell.length_a   1.000
_cell.length_b   1.000
_cell.length_c   1.000
_cell.angle_alpha   90.00
_cell.angle_beta   90.00
_cell.angle_gamma   90.00
#
_symmetry.space_group_name_H-M   'P 1'
#
loop_
_entity.id
_entity.type
_entity.pdbx_description
1 polymer ?
#
loop_
_entity_poly.entity_id
_entity_poly.type
_entity_poly.pdbx_seq_one_letter_code
_entity_poly.pdbx_strand_id
1 'polypeptide(L)'
;MGSQIEKMAKTIDVHDPSACKNATLWDSMTLEQFMRKHIWTQAAHDAVCAAGRCIFGVEPKHCSLLYYLTYMRSAGGLNAVISTEPGVGGQELKIEGGAWRISHRLADRIGKKNIHLNTAITRIHQTSSKVIVTTEGLDTYQCDRAIVALPPHQAARIEFSPPLPVEKLQVITRMPPGDITKVIVTYKDAFWRDNGFNGEAVTYGGPSIVDSCTKGPLCIIFDAMSGYDNPALVSFIGGQQQVDYSKIEPSLRQKAVLHSLSQFFGEGVHEFLDYCEVNWNEEPFNGGGPVSVATPGVMKNMNVGLRLPVGRLHFAGSESATVWPGFMNGAVQSGCRAANEVLFNLRPQVVSARDMEDTAYDARRETETKMRQRRMPRFRIFRWTLGLGVLCAAIVVAQKAFFHKEM
;
A
#
# COMPACT_ATOMS: atom_id res chain seq x y z
N MET A 1 -21.39 7.97 4.12
CA MET A 1 -19.92 8.07 4.00
C MET A 1 -19.43 7.82 2.56
N GLY A 2 -19.85 6.76 1.88
CA GLY A 2 -19.40 6.43 0.50
C GLY A 2 -19.52 7.59 -0.49
N SER A 3 -20.68 8.23 -0.58
CA SER A 3 -20.91 9.38 -1.48
C SER A 3 -20.05 10.62 -1.17
N GLN A 4 -19.59 10.79 0.08
CA GLN A 4 -18.71 11.90 0.47
C GLN A 4 -17.25 11.57 0.14
N ILE A 5 -16.79 10.36 0.45
CA ILE A 5 -15.45 9.85 0.10
C ILE A 5 -15.26 9.93 -1.41
N GLU A 6 -16.24 9.51 -2.20
CA GLU A 6 -16.17 9.60 -3.66
C GLU A 6 -16.05 11.05 -4.16
N LYS A 7 -16.84 11.98 -3.59
CA LYS A 7 -16.75 13.40 -3.92
C LYS A 7 -15.36 13.96 -3.60
N MET A 8 -14.80 13.61 -2.45
CA MET A 8 -13.45 14.03 -2.04
C MET A 8 -12.37 13.42 -2.95
N ALA A 9 -12.44 12.10 -3.19
CA ALA A 9 -11.51 11.36 -4.01
C ALA A 9 -11.47 11.88 -5.47
N LYS A 10 -12.61 12.31 -6.02
CA LYS A 10 -12.69 12.94 -7.36
C LYS A 10 -11.84 14.21 -7.51
N THR A 11 -11.52 14.88 -6.40
CA THR A 11 -10.67 16.09 -6.41
C THR A 11 -9.17 15.80 -6.41
N ILE A 12 -8.78 14.53 -6.28
CA ILE A 12 -7.39 14.10 -6.20
C ILE A 12 -6.87 13.77 -7.60
N ASP A 13 -5.72 14.38 -7.92
CA ASP A 13 -4.85 13.95 -8.98
C ASP A 13 -3.98 12.79 -8.45
N VAL A 14 -4.10 11.60 -9.05
CA VAL A 14 -3.38 10.39 -8.59
C VAL A 14 -1.87 10.47 -8.82
N HIS A 15 -1.43 11.33 -9.75
CA HIS A 15 -0.02 11.55 -10.04
C HIS A 15 0.62 12.48 -9.02
N ASP A 16 -0.13 13.49 -8.55
CA ASP A 16 0.29 14.42 -7.51
C ASP A 16 -0.83 14.70 -6.49
N PRO A 17 -1.06 13.77 -5.55
CA PRO A 17 -2.12 13.94 -4.54
C PRO A 17 -1.88 15.13 -3.60
N SER A 18 -0.63 15.58 -3.51
CA SER A 18 -0.25 16.73 -2.69
C SER A 18 -0.73 18.06 -3.27
N ALA A 19 -1.08 18.11 -4.55
CA ALA A 19 -1.55 19.33 -5.22
C ALA A 19 -3.01 19.69 -4.92
N CYS A 20 -3.79 18.79 -4.32
CA CYS A 20 -5.20 19.09 -4.04
C CYS A 20 -5.33 20.14 -2.92
N LYS A 21 -6.38 20.99 -2.99
CA LYS A 21 -6.57 22.13 -2.08
C LYS A 21 -6.49 21.77 -0.58
N ASN A 22 -6.96 20.57 -0.22
CA ASN A 22 -7.06 20.11 1.16
C ASN A 22 -5.95 19.11 1.53
N ALA A 23 -4.91 18.94 0.69
CA ALA A 23 -3.90 17.90 0.87
C ALA A 23 -3.29 17.90 2.27
N THR A 24 -2.81 19.06 2.75
CA THR A 24 -2.21 19.18 4.09
C THR A 24 -3.17 18.77 5.21
N LEU A 25 -4.43 19.19 5.14
CA LEU A 25 -5.44 18.87 6.14
C LEU A 25 -5.76 17.38 6.14
N TRP A 26 -6.05 16.81 4.96
CA TRP A 26 -6.40 15.41 4.81
C TRP A 26 -5.23 14.49 5.12
N ASP A 27 -4.00 14.89 4.86
CA ASP A 27 -2.83 14.10 5.21
C ASP A 27 -2.44 14.22 6.69
N SER A 28 -2.83 15.29 7.38
CA SER A 28 -2.64 15.41 8.84
C SER A 28 -3.64 14.61 9.66
N MET A 29 -4.65 14.02 9.02
CA MET A 29 -5.73 13.29 9.68
C MET A 29 -5.67 11.79 9.36
N THR A 30 -6.03 10.97 10.35
CA THR A 30 -6.26 9.54 10.12
C THR A 30 -7.64 9.30 9.51
N LEU A 31 -7.82 8.15 8.86
CA LEU A 31 -9.14 7.69 8.43
C LEU A 31 -10.10 7.56 9.62
N GLU A 32 -9.64 7.07 10.77
CA GLU A 32 -10.47 6.97 11.99
C GLU A 32 -10.99 8.33 12.46
N GLN A 33 -10.15 9.37 12.48
CA GLN A 33 -10.57 10.72 12.87
C GLN A 33 -11.64 11.29 11.93
N PHE A 34 -11.58 10.95 10.65
CA PHE A 34 -12.64 11.28 9.70
C PHE A 34 -13.90 10.46 9.97
N MET A 35 -13.78 9.15 10.18
CA MET A 35 -14.90 8.26 10.48
C MET A 35 -15.70 8.72 11.70
N ARG A 36 -15.03 9.09 12.80
CA ARG A 36 -15.69 9.58 14.03
C ARG A 36 -16.59 10.81 13.82
N LYS A 37 -16.33 11.61 12.79
CA LYS A 37 -17.12 12.82 12.46
C LYS A 37 -18.28 12.54 11.49
N HIS A 38 -18.23 11.42 10.77
CA HIS A 38 -19.11 11.17 9.62
C HIS A 38 -19.88 9.85 9.67
N ILE A 39 -19.52 8.94 10.58
CA ILE A 39 -20.20 7.68 10.83
C ILE A 39 -20.89 7.76 12.19
N TRP A 40 -22.18 7.45 12.21
CA TRP A 40 -23.06 7.61 13.37
C TRP A 40 -23.53 6.27 13.96
N THR A 41 -23.29 5.16 13.24
CA THR A 41 -23.75 3.82 13.62
C THR A 41 -22.56 2.89 13.78
N GLN A 42 -22.58 2.03 14.80
CA GLN A 42 -21.53 1.04 15.02
C GLN A 42 -21.35 0.10 13.82
N ALA A 43 -22.45 -0.36 13.21
CA ALA A 43 -22.40 -1.26 12.05
C ALA A 43 -21.60 -0.67 10.87
N ALA A 44 -21.85 0.60 10.52
CA ALA A 44 -21.09 1.26 9.46
C ALA A 44 -19.61 1.49 9.85
N HIS A 45 -19.32 1.73 11.13
CA HIS A 45 -17.94 1.85 11.62
C HIS A 45 -17.21 0.51 11.45
N ASP A 46 -17.83 -0.57 11.90
CA ASP A 46 -17.30 -1.93 11.87
C ASP A 46 -17.08 -2.42 10.44
N ALA A 47 -18.00 -2.12 9.51
CA ALA A 47 -17.85 -2.44 8.09
C ALA A 47 -16.61 -1.75 7.47
N VAL A 48 -16.36 -0.48 7.82
CA VAL A 48 -15.20 0.26 7.31
C VAL A 48 -13.90 -0.26 7.91
N CYS A 49 -13.90 -0.66 9.18
CA CYS A 49 -12.75 -1.30 9.78
C CYS A 49 -12.47 -2.67 9.14
N ALA A 50 -13.49 -3.50 8.90
CA ALA A 50 -13.35 -4.79 8.23
C ALA A 50 -12.76 -4.61 6.81
N ALA A 51 -13.30 -3.66 6.04
CA ALA A 51 -12.75 -3.29 4.74
C ALA A 51 -11.29 -2.79 4.84
N GLY A 52 -10.98 -1.95 5.83
CA GLY A 52 -9.62 -1.45 6.06
C GLY A 52 -8.61 -2.58 6.32
N ARG A 53 -8.98 -3.55 7.15
CA ARG A 53 -8.16 -4.74 7.43
C ARG A 53 -7.96 -5.62 6.20
N CYS A 54 -9.01 -5.79 5.39
CA CYS A 54 -8.91 -6.58 4.15
C CYS A 54 -8.04 -5.88 3.09
N ILE A 55 -8.26 -4.59 2.85
CA ILE A 55 -7.63 -3.86 1.74
C ILE A 55 -6.19 -3.47 2.09
N PHE A 56 -5.96 -3.09 3.35
CA PHE A 56 -4.71 -2.47 3.77
C PHE A 56 -3.95 -3.25 4.84
N GLY A 57 -4.58 -4.24 5.48
CA GLY A 57 -3.97 -4.95 6.61
C GLY A 57 -3.80 -4.07 7.84
N VAL A 58 -4.48 -2.92 7.94
CA VAL A 58 -4.31 -1.99 9.08
C VAL A 58 -5.65 -1.48 9.60
N GLU A 59 -5.64 -1.03 10.85
CA GLU A 59 -6.76 -0.26 11.41
C GLU A 59 -6.84 1.15 10.78
N PRO A 60 -8.05 1.74 10.63
CA PRO A 60 -8.22 3.10 10.11
C PRO A 60 -7.40 4.18 10.83
N LYS A 61 -7.02 3.95 12.08
CA LYS A 61 -6.21 4.86 12.89
C LYS A 61 -4.75 4.98 12.42
N HIS A 62 -4.28 4.04 11.60
CA HIS A 62 -2.92 4.01 11.06
C HIS A 62 -2.81 4.54 9.63
N CYS A 63 -3.94 4.77 8.96
CA CYS A 63 -3.98 5.22 7.57
C CYS A 63 -4.22 6.73 7.47
N SER A 64 -3.40 7.43 6.68
CA SER A 64 -3.69 8.81 6.26
C SER A 64 -5.01 8.87 5.49
N LEU A 65 -5.86 9.85 5.78
CA LEU A 65 -7.09 10.07 5.02
C LEU A 65 -6.77 10.43 3.56
N LEU A 66 -5.76 11.27 3.31
CA LEU A 66 -5.37 11.61 1.94
C LEU A 66 -4.87 10.38 1.17
N TYR A 67 -4.12 9.49 1.83
CA TYR A 67 -3.71 8.22 1.23
C TYR A 67 -4.91 7.36 0.85
N TYR A 68 -5.85 7.16 1.79
CA TYR A 68 -7.06 6.39 1.54
C TYR A 68 -7.85 6.93 0.34
N LEU A 69 -8.08 8.24 0.28
CA LEU A 69 -8.80 8.88 -0.83
C LEU A 69 -8.07 8.71 -2.16
N THR A 70 -6.74 8.83 -2.15
CA THR A 70 -5.89 8.61 -3.33
C THR A 70 -5.98 7.17 -3.81
N TYR A 71 -5.92 6.20 -2.90
CA TYR A 71 -6.02 4.79 -3.20
C TYR A 71 -7.35 4.45 -3.87
N MET A 72 -8.46 4.92 -3.28
CA MET A 72 -9.80 4.75 -3.87
C MET A 72 -9.89 5.42 -5.24
N ARG A 73 -9.37 6.65 -5.40
CA ARG A 73 -9.38 7.36 -6.69
C ARG A 73 -8.62 6.59 -7.78
N SER A 74 -7.50 5.98 -7.41
CA SER A 74 -6.60 5.24 -8.32
C SER A 74 -7.18 3.92 -8.81
N ALA A 75 -8.19 3.39 -8.12
CA ALA A 75 -8.88 2.14 -8.45
C ALA A 75 -10.29 2.34 -9.04
N GLY A 76 -10.73 3.59 -9.24
CA GLY A 76 -12.08 3.88 -9.75
C GLY A 76 -13.17 4.04 -8.69
N GLY A 77 -12.80 4.01 -7.40
CA GLY A 77 -13.70 4.25 -6.27
C GLY A 77 -13.74 3.07 -5.30
N LEU A 78 -14.41 3.26 -4.15
CA LEU A 78 -14.53 2.22 -3.13
C LEU A 78 -15.23 0.97 -3.67
N ASN A 79 -16.31 1.13 -4.43
CA ASN A 79 -17.06 -0.01 -4.98
C ASN A 79 -16.19 -0.90 -5.88
N ALA A 80 -15.38 -0.28 -6.74
CA ALA A 80 -14.45 -1.03 -7.60
C ALA A 80 -13.42 -1.81 -6.78
N VAL A 81 -12.97 -1.27 -5.64
CA VAL A 81 -11.98 -1.93 -4.77
C VAL A 81 -12.53 -3.12 -4.01
N ILE A 82 -13.83 -3.16 -3.69
CA ILE A 82 -14.41 -4.18 -2.80
C ILE A 82 -15.36 -5.17 -3.48
N SER A 83 -15.88 -4.82 -4.66
CA SER A 83 -16.96 -5.58 -5.29
C SER A 83 -16.48 -6.91 -5.90
N THR A 84 -17.33 -7.91 -5.84
CA THR A 84 -17.21 -9.19 -6.57
C THR A 84 -18.04 -9.18 -7.86
N GLU A 85 -18.79 -8.10 -8.14
CA GLU A 85 -19.72 -8.02 -9.25
C GLU A 85 -19.02 -8.04 -10.62
N PRO A 86 -19.55 -8.81 -11.59
CA PRO A 86 -19.04 -8.86 -12.96
C PRO A 86 -18.93 -7.48 -13.62
N GLY A 87 -17.75 -7.17 -14.18
CA GLY A 87 -17.46 -5.93 -14.88
C GLY A 87 -17.24 -4.71 -13.98
N VAL A 88 -17.24 -4.88 -12.66
CA VAL A 88 -17.17 -3.76 -11.69
C VAL A 88 -15.98 -3.88 -10.75
N GLY A 89 -15.76 -5.05 -10.18
CA GLY A 89 -15.01 -5.21 -8.95
C GLY A 89 -13.64 -5.88 -9.07
N GLY A 90 -12.70 -5.48 -8.22
CA GLY A 90 -11.34 -6.03 -8.17
C GLY A 90 -11.27 -7.50 -7.74
N GLN A 91 -12.37 -8.06 -7.22
CA GLN A 91 -12.49 -9.43 -6.74
C GLN A 91 -13.21 -10.36 -7.74
N GLU A 92 -13.62 -9.84 -8.90
CA GLU A 92 -14.44 -10.57 -9.89
C GLU A 92 -13.77 -11.87 -10.38
N LEU A 93 -12.48 -11.80 -10.70
CA LEU A 93 -11.79 -12.87 -11.44
C LEU A 93 -10.59 -13.43 -10.70
N LYS A 94 -10.41 -14.74 -10.85
CA LYS A 94 -9.21 -15.49 -10.44
C LYS A 94 -8.50 -16.04 -11.68
N ILE A 95 -7.18 -16.19 -11.60
CA ILE A 95 -6.39 -16.79 -12.67
C ILE A 95 -6.41 -18.31 -12.53
N GLU A 96 -6.85 -19.01 -13.57
CA GLU A 96 -6.85 -20.48 -13.61
C GLU A 96 -5.42 -21.05 -13.43
N GLY A 97 -5.27 -21.94 -12.45
CA GLY A 97 -3.97 -22.49 -12.04
C GLY A 97 -3.10 -21.54 -11.19
N GLY A 98 -3.61 -20.36 -10.82
CA GLY A 98 -2.99 -19.47 -9.84
C GLY A 98 -2.18 -18.31 -10.44
N ALA A 99 -2.15 -17.19 -9.71
CA ALA A 99 -1.50 -15.95 -10.13
C ALA A 99 0.02 -16.05 -10.29
N TRP A 100 0.68 -16.95 -9.54
CA TRP A 100 2.13 -17.19 -9.59
C TRP A 100 2.63 -17.56 -11.00
N ARG A 101 1.74 -18.13 -11.84
CA ARG A 101 2.03 -18.50 -13.24
C ARG A 101 2.43 -17.30 -14.10
N ILE A 102 1.97 -16.08 -13.78
CA ILE A 102 2.37 -14.87 -14.50
C ILE A 102 3.89 -14.69 -14.40
N SER A 103 4.42 -14.66 -13.18
CA SER A 103 5.86 -14.48 -12.95
C SER A 103 6.70 -15.63 -13.52
N HIS A 104 6.19 -16.86 -13.47
CA HIS A 104 6.90 -18.02 -14.04
C HIS A 104 6.95 -17.97 -15.57
N ARG A 105 5.84 -17.64 -16.23
CA ARG A 105 5.83 -17.47 -17.69
C ARG A 105 6.74 -16.33 -18.15
N LEU A 106 6.83 -15.24 -17.37
CA LEU A 106 7.78 -14.17 -17.63
C LEU A 106 9.22 -14.66 -17.43
N ALA A 107 9.48 -15.45 -16.39
CA ALA A 107 10.79 -16.03 -16.15
C ALA A 107 11.26 -16.95 -17.29
N ASP A 108 10.36 -17.75 -17.84
CA ASP A 108 10.65 -18.61 -19.00
C ASP A 108 10.99 -17.79 -20.26
N ARG A 109 10.29 -16.66 -20.49
CA ARG A 109 10.56 -15.76 -21.62
C ARG A 109 11.88 -15.00 -21.47
N ILE A 110 12.19 -14.53 -20.26
CA ILE A 110 13.46 -13.84 -19.95
C ILE A 110 14.63 -14.83 -20.02
N GLY A 111 14.37 -16.11 -19.71
CA GLY A 111 15.35 -17.17 -19.63
C GLY A 111 15.98 -17.24 -18.24
N LYS A 112 15.92 -18.41 -17.62
CA LYS A 112 16.36 -18.65 -16.22
C LYS A 112 17.80 -18.22 -15.93
N LYS A 113 18.69 -18.23 -16.93
CA LYS A 113 20.07 -17.77 -16.81
C LYS A 113 20.22 -16.27 -16.47
N ASN A 114 19.19 -15.46 -16.75
CA ASN A 114 19.15 -14.04 -16.46
C ASN A 114 18.43 -13.72 -15.14
N ILE A 115 18.07 -14.76 -14.36
CA ILE A 115 17.32 -14.64 -13.11
C ILE A 115 18.13 -15.30 -12.01
N HIS A 116 18.59 -14.47 -11.08
CA HIS A 116 19.40 -14.91 -9.96
C HIS A 116 18.51 -15.02 -8.71
N LEU A 117 18.12 -16.26 -8.37
CA LEU A 117 17.39 -16.55 -7.13
C LEU A 117 18.36 -16.57 -5.93
N ASN A 118 17.83 -16.46 -4.71
CA ASN A 118 18.64 -16.44 -3.48
C ASN A 118 19.75 -15.37 -3.49
N THR A 119 19.51 -14.26 -4.19
CA THR A 119 20.49 -13.19 -4.45
C THR A 119 19.98 -11.88 -3.85
N ALA A 120 19.87 -11.85 -2.52
CA ALA A 120 19.39 -10.67 -1.81
C ALA A 120 20.37 -9.50 -1.95
N ILE A 121 19.89 -8.34 -2.42
CA ILE A 121 20.70 -7.13 -2.55
C ILE A 121 20.72 -6.38 -1.22
N THR A 122 21.91 -6.05 -0.74
CA THR A 122 22.13 -5.33 0.53
C THR A 122 22.61 -3.89 0.31
N ARG A 123 23.36 -3.64 -0.78
CA ARG A 123 23.91 -2.31 -1.08
C ARG A 123 23.83 -1.99 -2.57
N ILE A 124 23.52 -0.73 -2.88
CA ILE A 124 23.50 -0.19 -4.23
C ILE A 124 24.38 1.07 -4.27
N HIS A 125 25.48 1.00 -5.02
CA HIS A 125 26.36 2.13 -5.28
C HIS A 125 26.20 2.60 -6.73
N GLN A 126 26.02 3.89 -6.95
CA GLN A 126 25.98 4.47 -8.29
C GLN A 126 27.05 5.54 -8.48
N THR A 127 27.71 5.51 -9.63
CA THR A 127 28.69 6.50 -10.07
C THR A 127 28.10 7.38 -11.18
N SER A 128 28.91 8.28 -11.74
CA SER A 128 28.53 9.05 -12.91
C SER A 128 28.20 8.18 -14.13
N SER A 129 28.69 6.94 -14.22
CA SER A 129 28.56 6.09 -15.41
C SER A 129 27.87 4.74 -15.17
N LYS A 130 27.87 4.20 -13.94
CA LYS A 130 27.46 2.81 -13.66
C LYS A 130 26.69 2.68 -12.34
N VAL A 131 25.97 1.58 -12.19
CA VAL A 131 25.40 1.10 -10.94
C VAL A 131 26.05 -0.22 -10.59
N ILE A 132 26.45 -0.39 -9.33
CA ILE A 132 27.05 -1.58 -8.76
C ILE A 132 26.12 -2.02 -7.63
N VAL A 133 25.57 -3.23 -7.74
CA VAL A 133 24.75 -3.85 -6.69
C VAL A 133 25.55 -4.93 -5.99
N THR A 134 25.53 -4.93 -4.66
CA THR A 134 26.19 -5.91 -3.81
C THR A 134 25.15 -6.78 -3.12
N THR A 135 25.37 -8.09 -3.15
CA THR A 135 24.50 -9.08 -2.51
C THR A 135 24.88 -9.31 -1.04
N GLU A 136 24.04 -10.01 -0.29
CA GLU A 136 24.37 -10.50 1.05
C GLU A 136 25.61 -11.41 1.06
N GLY A 137 25.77 -12.25 0.02
CA GLY A 137 26.97 -13.08 -0.19
C GLY A 137 28.20 -12.31 -0.67
N LEU A 138 28.13 -10.97 -0.75
CA LEU A 138 29.17 -10.06 -1.22
C LEU A 138 29.52 -10.13 -2.72
N ASP A 139 28.80 -10.95 -3.50
CA ASP A 139 28.86 -10.90 -4.96
C ASP A 139 28.42 -9.52 -5.47
N THR A 140 29.01 -9.10 -6.60
CA THR A 140 28.69 -7.81 -7.22
C THR A 140 28.26 -7.96 -8.67
N TYR A 141 27.29 -7.13 -9.06
CA TYR A 141 26.82 -7.01 -10.43
C TYR A 141 26.86 -5.55 -10.86
N GLN A 142 27.24 -5.30 -12.12
CA GLN A 142 27.38 -3.96 -12.66
C GLN A 142 26.44 -3.76 -13.86
N CYS A 143 25.76 -2.62 -13.90
CA CYS A 143 24.85 -2.24 -14.98
C CYS A 143 24.91 -0.72 -15.24
N ASP A 144 24.28 -0.26 -16.32
CA ASP A 144 24.19 1.18 -16.64
C ASP A 144 23.11 1.89 -15.83
N ARG A 145 22.02 1.17 -15.52
CA ARG A 145 20.84 1.61 -14.75
C ARG A 145 20.24 0.41 -14.02
N ALA A 146 19.57 0.68 -12.90
CA ALA A 146 18.87 -0.33 -12.11
C ALA A 146 17.43 0.10 -11.82
N ILE A 147 16.53 -0.89 -11.72
CA ILE A 147 15.15 -0.70 -11.26
C ILE A 147 15.02 -1.37 -9.89
N VAL A 148 14.64 -0.59 -8.88
CA VAL A 148 14.28 -1.10 -7.54
C VAL A 148 12.78 -1.40 -7.55
N ALA A 149 12.42 -2.68 -7.64
CA ALA A 149 11.03 -3.16 -7.72
C ALA A 149 10.62 -3.88 -6.42
N LEU A 150 10.80 -3.22 -5.28
CA LEU A 150 10.54 -3.74 -3.94
C LEU A 150 9.47 -2.92 -3.23
N PRO A 151 8.75 -3.49 -2.25
CA PRO A 151 7.93 -2.71 -1.32
C PRO A 151 8.78 -1.59 -0.66
N PRO A 152 8.20 -0.42 -0.35
CA PRO A 152 8.96 0.73 0.14
C PRO A 152 9.82 0.42 1.38
N HIS A 153 9.27 -0.28 2.36
CA HIS A 153 10.00 -0.65 3.58
C HIS A 153 11.13 -1.66 3.32
N GLN A 154 11.02 -2.51 2.30
CA GLN A 154 12.11 -3.40 1.87
C GLN A 154 13.20 -2.61 1.14
N ALA A 155 12.81 -1.65 0.29
CA ALA A 155 13.76 -0.74 -0.34
C ALA A 155 14.53 0.08 0.72
N ALA A 156 13.91 0.45 1.83
CA ALA A 156 14.54 1.18 2.92
C ALA A 156 15.65 0.40 3.66
N ARG A 157 15.70 -0.94 3.51
CA ARG A 157 16.75 -1.80 4.10
C ARG A 157 18.03 -1.84 3.27
N ILE A 158 17.99 -1.36 2.03
CA ILE A 158 19.16 -1.33 1.15
C ILE A 158 20.01 -0.10 1.51
N GLU A 159 21.32 -0.31 1.63
CA GLU A 159 22.28 0.79 1.74
C GLU A 159 22.50 1.43 0.36
N PHE A 160 22.19 2.72 0.22
CA PHE A 160 22.42 3.47 -1.01
C PHE A 160 23.63 4.40 -0.90
N SER A 161 24.49 4.37 -1.92
CA SER A 161 25.66 5.25 -2.03
C SER A 161 25.72 5.92 -3.42
N PRO A 162 25.62 7.26 -3.52
CA PRO A 162 25.34 8.21 -2.44
C PRO A 162 23.95 7.98 -1.79
N PRO A 163 23.72 8.49 -0.58
CA PRO A 163 22.43 8.39 0.10
C PRO A 163 21.27 8.90 -0.77
N LEU A 164 20.09 8.28 -0.65
CA LEU A 164 18.89 8.77 -1.32
C LEU A 164 18.49 10.16 -0.79
N PRO A 165 17.85 11.00 -1.63
CA PRO A 165 17.27 12.26 -1.17
C PRO A 165 16.33 12.08 0.02
N VAL A 166 16.31 13.06 0.93
CA VAL A 166 15.54 13.02 2.19
C VAL A 166 14.06 12.80 1.91
N GLU A 167 13.51 13.40 0.87
CA GLU A 167 12.11 13.25 0.47
C GLU A 167 11.77 11.78 0.16
N LYS A 168 12.70 11.06 -0.47
CA LYS A 168 12.53 9.64 -0.76
C LYS A 168 12.64 8.78 0.49
N LEU A 169 13.64 9.04 1.32
CA LEU A 169 13.80 8.36 2.62
C LEU A 169 12.56 8.56 3.51
N GLN A 170 12.00 9.76 3.57
CA GLN A 170 10.80 10.06 4.35
C GLN A 170 9.58 9.24 3.94
N VAL A 171 9.47 8.84 2.67
CA VAL A 171 8.34 8.03 2.20
C VAL A 171 8.61 6.55 2.43
N ILE A 172 9.76 6.04 1.98
CA ILE A 172 10.03 4.59 2.02
C ILE A 172 10.15 4.04 3.44
N THR A 173 10.50 4.89 4.42
CA THR A 173 10.55 4.51 5.86
C THR A 173 9.24 4.71 6.61
N ARG A 174 8.23 5.35 6.00
CA ARG A 174 6.96 5.71 6.67
C ARG A 174 5.72 5.16 5.95
N MET A 175 5.94 4.16 5.12
CA MET A 175 4.91 3.32 4.53
C MET A 175 5.07 1.88 5.03
N PRO A 176 4.70 1.59 6.29
CA PRO A 176 4.76 0.23 6.80
C PRO A 176 3.83 -0.69 5.99
N PRO A 177 4.17 -1.98 5.84
CA PRO A 177 3.24 -2.97 5.35
C PRO A 177 2.09 -3.16 6.35
N GLY A 178 0.94 -3.62 5.86
CA GLY A 178 -0.13 -4.11 6.73
C GLY A 178 0.19 -5.46 7.37
N ASP A 179 -0.72 -5.90 8.22
CA ASP A 179 -0.71 -7.20 8.88
C ASP A 179 -1.79 -8.10 8.27
N ILE A 180 -1.40 -9.24 7.69
CA ILE A 180 -2.36 -10.17 7.07
C ILE A 180 -1.93 -11.64 7.13
N THR A 181 -2.86 -12.50 7.56
CA THR A 181 -2.79 -13.95 7.38
C THR A 181 -3.89 -14.37 6.43
N LYS A 182 -3.54 -15.16 5.42
CA LYS A 182 -4.50 -15.77 4.49
C LYS A 182 -4.73 -17.20 4.89
N VAL A 183 -5.99 -17.61 5.02
CA VAL A 183 -6.41 -18.96 5.38
C VAL A 183 -7.24 -19.55 4.26
N ILE A 184 -7.01 -20.81 3.91
CA ILE A 184 -7.80 -21.60 2.97
C ILE A 184 -8.22 -22.88 3.67
N VAL A 185 -9.52 -23.16 3.63
CA VAL A 185 -10.10 -24.41 4.13
C VAL A 185 -10.79 -25.11 2.97
N THR A 186 -10.44 -26.37 2.71
CA THR A 186 -10.99 -27.16 1.62
C THR A 186 -12.00 -28.18 2.13
N TYR A 187 -12.98 -28.51 1.28
CA TYR A 187 -14.10 -29.37 1.63
C TYR A 187 -14.38 -30.35 0.50
N LYS A 188 -15.09 -31.44 0.83
CA LYS A 188 -15.55 -32.40 -0.16
C LYS A 188 -16.64 -31.82 -1.06
N ASP A 189 -17.59 -31.13 -0.44
CA ASP A 189 -18.76 -30.54 -1.09
C ASP A 189 -18.87 -29.05 -0.71
N ALA A 190 -19.46 -28.23 -1.58
CA ALA A 190 -19.66 -26.80 -1.32
C ALA A 190 -20.93 -26.56 -0.49
N PHE A 191 -20.98 -27.13 0.71
CA PHE A 191 -22.18 -27.17 1.56
C PHE A 191 -22.80 -25.78 1.85
N TRP A 192 -21.99 -24.70 1.84
CA TRP A 192 -22.52 -23.33 1.98
C TRP A 192 -23.47 -22.97 0.84
N ARG A 193 -23.22 -23.45 -0.38
CA ARG A 193 -24.11 -23.23 -1.54
C ARG A 193 -25.40 -24.01 -1.43
N ASP A 194 -25.34 -25.25 -0.92
CA ASP A 194 -26.53 -26.06 -0.66
C ASP A 194 -27.43 -25.41 0.40
N ASN A 195 -26.83 -24.66 1.32
CA ASN A 195 -27.53 -23.83 2.31
C ASN A 195 -27.98 -22.45 1.77
N GLY A 196 -27.80 -22.18 0.48
CA GLY A 196 -28.24 -20.93 -0.17
C GLY A 196 -27.26 -19.75 -0.05
N PHE A 197 -26.01 -19.97 0.38
CA PHE A 197 -24.99 -18.92 0.50
C PHE A 197 -24.03 -18.92 -0.70
N ASN A 198 -23.51 -17.74 -1.04
CA ASN A 198 -22.51 -17.57 -2.09
C ASN A 198 -21.05 -17.74 -1.59
N GLY A 199 -20.85 -18.01 -0.29
CA GLY A 199 -19.53 -18.13 0.34
C GLY A 199 -18.85 -16.80 0.67
N GLU A 200 -19.53 -15.66 0.50
CA GLU A 200 -19.03 -14.35 0.88
C GLU A 200 -19.57 -13.93 2.26
N ALA A 201 -18.68 -13.44 3.13
CA ALA A 201 -19.08 -12.83 4.40
C ALA A 201 -18.10 -11.75 4.81
N VAL A 202 -18.62 -10.66 5.37
CA VAL A 202 -17.83 -9.57 5.97
C VAL A 202 -18.11 -9.55 7.46
N THR A 203 -17.06 -9.47 8.27
CA THR A 203 -17.19 -9.48 9.71
C THR A 203 -16.16 -8.58 10.37
N TYR A 204 -16.51 -8.04 11.53
CA TYR A 204 -15.57 -7.31 12.38
C TYR A 204 -14.99 -8.19 13.50
N GLY A 205 -15.24 -9.50 13.42
CA GLY A 205 -14.70 -10.54 14.30
C GLY A 205 -15.72 -11.10 15.30
N GLY A 206 -16.73 -10.34 15.72
CA GLY A 206 -17.63 -10.77 16.82
C GLY A 206 -16.87 -11.09 18.11
N PRO A 207 -17.48 -11.75 19.11
CA PRO A 207 -16.77 -12.25 20.29
C PRO A 207 -15.77 -13.36 19.94
N SER A 208 -14.65 -13.40 20.66
CA SER A 208 -13.64 -14.47 20.53
C SER A 208 -13.99 -15.68 21.41
N ILE A 209 -13.59 -16.87 20.96
CA ILE A 209 -13.53 -18.09 21.80
C ILE A 209 -12.13 -18.33 22.42
N VAL A 210 -11.17 -17.47 22.11
CA VAL A 210 -9.81 -17.48 22.65
C VAL A 210 -9.70 -16.36 23.69
N ASP A 211 -9.46 -16.72 24.95
CA ASP A 211 -9.53 -15.80 26.11
C ASP A 211 -8.59 -14.58 26.00
N SER A 212 -7.44 -14.73 25.36
CA SER A 212 -6.47 -13.65 25.16
C SER A 212 -6.82 -12.70 24.00
N CYS A 213 -7.90 -12.97 23.25
CA CYS A 213 -8.38 -12.15 22.15
C CYS A 213 -9.78 -11.62 22.45
N THR A 214 -10.05 -10.36 22.16
CA THR A 214 -11.39 -9.78 22.38
C THR A 214 -12.37 -10.06 21.24
N LYS A 215 -11.85 -10.30 20.04
CA LYS A 215 -12.63 -10.52 18.82
C LYS A 215 -12.22 -11.80 18.10
N GLY A 216 -13.13 -12.37 17.32
CA GLY A 216 -12.80 -13.44 16.39
C GLY A 216 -11.78 -12.99 15.32
N PRO A 217 -11.09 -13.94 14.66
CA PRO A 217 -9.95 -13.64 13.80
C PRO A 217 -10.32 -13.00 12.45
N LEU A 218 -11.49 -13.33 11.90
CA LEU A 218 -11.77 -13.04 10.49
C LEU A 218 -12.20 -11.58 10.27
N CYS A 219 -11.89 -11.05 9.08
CA CYS A 219 -12.43 -9.78 8.58
C CYS A 219 -13.25 -9.92 7.29
N ILE A 220 -12.91 -10.90 6.45
CA ILE A 220 -13.64 -11.20 5.21
C ILE A 220 -13.44 -12.66 4.80
N ILE A 221 -14.44 -13.22 4.13
CA ILE A 221 -14.48 -14.58 3.59
C ILE A 221 -15.00 -14.54 2.15
N PHE A 222 -14.43 -15.37 1.28
CA PHE A 222 -14.91 -15.59 -0.09
C PHE A 222 -14.94 -17.08 -0.44
N ASP A 223 -15.76 -17.41 -1.43
CA ASP A 223 -15.70 -18.69 -2.11
C ASP A 223 -14.40 -18.79 -2.95
N ALA A 224 -13.58 -19.79 -2.62
CA ALA A 224 -12.31 -20.05 -3.24
C ALA A 224 -12.32 -21.21 -4.23
N MET A 225 -13.49 -21.82 -4.50
CA MET A 225 -13.62 -22.91 -5.47
C MET A 225 -12.99 -22.50 -6.81
N SER A 226 -12.13 -23.37 -7.34
CA SER A 226 -11.53 -23.20 -8.66
C SER A 226 -12.38 -23.91 -9.72
N GLY A 227 -12.00 -23.79 -10.99
CA GLY A 227 -12.68 -24.50 -12.09
C GLY A 227 -12.49 -26.03 -12.10
N TYR A 228 -11.89 -26.61 -11.06
CA TYR A 228 -11.61 -28.05 -10.94
C TYR A 228 -12.44 -28.74 -9.84
N ASP A 229 -13.63 -28.19 -9.51
CA ASP A 229 -14.54 -28.76 -8.49
C ASP A 229 -13.84 -29.07 -7.15
N ASN A 230 -13.07 -28.12 -6.64
CA ASN A 230 -12.43 -28.16 -5.34
C ASN A 230 -13.06 -27.14 -4.38
N PRO A 231 -14.16 -27.49 -3.69
CA PRO A 231 -14.80 -26.60 -2.72
C PRO A 231 -13.80 -26.07 -1.70
N ALA A 232 -13.71 -24.75 -1.60
CA ALA A 232 -12.85 -24.11 -0.62
C ALA A 232 -13.42 -22.75 -0.20
N LEU A 233 -13.17 -22.39 1.06
CA LEU A 233 -13.36 -21.03 1.56
C LEU A 233 -11.99 -20.40 1.77
N VAL A 234 -11.82 -19.17 1.30
CA VAL A 234 -10.67 -18.33 1.63
C VAL A 234 -11.10 -17.26 2.61
N SER A 235 -10.35 -17.09 3.68
CA SER A 235 -10.61 -16.07 4.68
C SER A 235 -9.33 -15.34 5.06
N PHE A 236 -9.50 -14.13 5.59
CA PHE A 236 -8.39 -13.28 5.97
C PHE A 236 -8.48 -12.86 7.43
N ILE A 237 -7.33 -12.91 8.11
CA ILE A 237 -7.10 -12.34 9.44
C ILE A 237 -6.24 -11.10 9.20
N GLY A 238 -6.76 -9.90 9.46
CA GLY A 238 -6.07 -8.64 9.10
C GLY A 238 -6.00 -7.62 10.22
N GLY A 239 -4.99 -6.73 10.17
CA GLY A 239 -4.80 -5.66 11.14
C GLY A 239 -4.63 -6.17 12.57
N GLN A 240 -5.31 -5.55 13.54
CA GLN A 240 -5.12 -5.90 14.95
C GLN A 240 -5.42 -7.38 15.24
N GLN A 241 -6.42 -7.96 14.57
CA GLN A 241 -6.73 -9.39 14.76
C GLN A 241 -5.58 -10.27 14.27
N GLN A 242 -4.88 -9.90 13.20
CA GLN A 242 -3.71 -10.66 12.77
C GLN A 242 -2.62 -10.61 13.85
N VAL A 243 -2.33 -9.43 14.39
CA VAL A 243 -1.32 -9.25 15.45
C VAL A 243 -1.67 -10.06 16.69
N ASP A 244 -2.95 -10.10 17.07
CA ASP A 244 -3.42 -10.85 18.24
C ASP A 244 -3.34 -12.36 17.98
N TYR A 245 -3.85 -12.83 16.85
CA TYR A 245 -3.90 -14.25 16.51
C TYR A 245 -2.56 -14.85 16.09
N SER A 246 -1.59 -14.04 15.65
CA SER A 246 -0.22 -14.50 15.35
C SER A 246 0.50 -15.07 16.58
N LYS A 247 0.10 -14.63 17.79
CA LYS A 247 0.66 -15.08 19.07
C LYS A 247 -0.02 -16.32 19.63
N ILE A 248 -1.10 -16.77 18.98
CA ILE A 248 -1.89 -17.91 19.42
C ILE A 248 -1.30 -19.19 18.84
N GLU A 249 -1.35 -20.27 19.61
CA GLU A 249 -0.94 -21.60 19.13
C GLU A 249 -1.71 -21.97 17.85
N PRO A 250 -1.04 -22.49 16.79
CA PRO A 250 -1.67 -22.76 15.50
C PRO A 250 -2.96 -23.58 15.58
N SER A 251 -3.00 -24.59 16.45
CA SER A 251 -4.19 -25.44 16.64
C SER A 251 -5.37 -24.69 17.27
N LEU A 252 -5.12 -23.73 18.17
CA LEU A 252 -6.16 -22.89 18.76
C LEU A 252 -6.62 -21.81 17.77
N ARG A 253 -5.69 -21.24 16.99
CA ARG A 253 -6.03 -20.30 15.92
C ARG A 253 -6.91 -20.97 14.85
N GLN A 254 -6.57 -22.19 14.42
CA GLN A 254 -7.39 -22.98 13.51
C GLN A 254 -8.81 -23.19 14.07
N LYS A 255 -8.94 -23.57 15.35
CA LYS A 255 -10.26 -23.70 16.02
C LYS A 255 -11.05 -22.39 16.00
N ALA A 256 -10.40 -21.26 16.27
CA ALA A 256 -11.05 -19.95 16.25
C ALA A 256 -11.51 -19.52 14.85
N VAL A 257 -10.73 -19.86 13.82
CA VAL A 257 -11.11 -19.65 12.41
C VAL A 257 -12.32 -20.50 12.06
N LEU A 258 -12.27 -21.81 12.31
CA LEU A 258 -13.38 -22.72 12.01
C LEU A 258 -14.65 -22.34 12.78
N HIS A 259 -14.51 -21.96 14.07
CA HIS A 259 -15.63 -21.43 14.84
C HIS A 259 -16.23 -20.19 14.18
N SER A 260 -15.40 -19.23 13.75
CA SER A 260 -15.91 -18.03 13.07
C SER A 260 -16.62 -18.35 11.76
N LEU A 261 -16.11 -19.31 10.97
CA LEU A 261 -16.78 -19.77 9.76
C LEU A 261 -18.13 -20.44 10.07
N SER A 262 -18.22 -21.22 11.15
CA SER A 262 -19.46 -21.91 11.55
C SER A 262 -20.61 -20.94 11.82
N GLN A 263 -20.29 -19.75 12.34
CA GLN A 263 -21.28 -18.71 12.62
C GLN A 263 -21.96 -18.16 11.36
N PHE A 264 -21.32 -18.31 10.19
CA PHE A 264 -21.87 -17.87 8.91
C PHE A 264 -22.47 -19.02 8.10
N PHE A 265 -21.76 -20.15 8.03
CA PHE A 265 -22.09 -21.22 7.07
C PHE A 265 -22.61 -22.51 7.73
N GLY A 266 -22.67 -22.56 9.07
CA GLY A 266 -23.12 -23.70 9.85
C GLY A 266 -22.02 -24.73 10.15
N GLU A 267 -22.39 -25.80 10.85
CA GLU A 267 -21.46 -26.80 11.40
C GLU A 267 -20.67 -27.60 10.34
N GLY A 268 -21.13 -27.60 9.07
CA GLY A 268 -20.44 -28.26 7.96
C GLY A 268 -18.99 -27.78 7.77
N VAL A 269 -18.63 -26.60 8.29
CA VAL A 269 -17.25 -26.08 8.28
C VAL A 269 -16.25 -26.98 9.01
N HIS A 270 -16.72 -27.82 9.94
CA HIS A 270 -15.89 -28.73 10.72
C HIS A 270 -15.54 -30.03 9.98
N GLU A 271 -16.25 -30.34 8.88
CA GLU A 271 -15.97 -31.48 8.00
C GLU A 271 -14.99 -31.10 6.86
N PHE A 272 -13.93 -30.36 7.22
CA PHE A 272 -12.92 -29.94 6.26
C PHE A 272 -11.96 -31.07 5.87
N LEU A 273 -11.44 -31.03 4.65
CA LEU A 273 -10.43 -31.96 4.15
C LEU A 273 -9.01 -31.48 4.48
N ASP A 274 -8.75 -30.18 4.30
CA ASP A 274 -7.45 -29.58 4.57
C ASP A 274 -7.58 -28.13 5.03
N TYR A 275 -6.62 -27.68 5.85
CA TYR A 275 -6.50 -26.32 6.38
C TYR A 275 -5.09 -25.82 6.12
N CYS A 276 -4.98 -24.69 5.41
CA CYS A 276 -3.71 -24.04 5.15
C CYS A 276 -3.79 -22.56 5.51
N GLU A 277 -2.78 -22.05 6.21
CA GLU A 277 -2.64 -20.63 6.48
C GLU A 277 -1.23 -20.13 6.17
N VAL A 278 -1.13 -18.88 5.73
CA VAL A 278 0.13 -18.20 5.45
C VAL A 278 0.11 -16.85 6.14
N ASN A 279 1.03 -16.66 7.09
CA ASN A 279 1.28 -15.39 7.75
C ASN A 279 2.26 -14.55 6.91
N TRP A 280 1.77 -13.54 6.21
CA TRP A 280 2.61 -12.71 5.33
C TRP A 280 3.60 -11.81 6.09
N ASN A 281 3.40 -11.63 7.39
CA ASN A 281 4.29 -10.83 8.23
C ASN A 281 5.62 -11.55 8.49
N GLU A 282 5.65 -12.88 8.41
CA GLU A 282 6.84 -13.69 8.62
C GLU A 282 7.68 -13.84 7.35
N GLU A 283 7.18 -13.41 6.19
CA GLU A 283 7.89 -13.48 4.92
C GLU A 283 9.06 -12.48 4.86
N PRO A 284 10.33 -12.91 4.90
CA PRO A 284 11.48 -12.01 5.15
C PRO A 284 11.70 -10.94 4.07
N PHE A 285 11.28 -11.22 2.83
CA PHE A 285 11.40 -10.32 1.68
C PHE A 285 10.08 -9.61 1.32
N ASN A 286 9.00 -9.86 2.07
CA ASN A 286 7.78 -9.08 1.99
C ASN A 286 7.59 -8.27 3.28
N GLY A 287 7.49 -8.93 4.44
CA GLY A 287 7.48 -8.33 5.77
C GLY A 287 6.10 -7.84 6.23
N GLY A 288 5.04 -8.32 5.59
CA GLY A 288 3.64 -7.95 5.84
C GLY A 288 2.83 -7.87 4.55
N GLY A 289 1.57 -7.46 4.66
CA GLY A 289 0.67 -7.31 3.53
C GLY A 289 -0.75 -6.88 3.90
N PRO A 290 -1.66 -6.79 2.92
CA PRO A 290 -1.43 -7.06 1.50
C PRO A 290 -0.62 -5.96 0.79
N VAL A 291 -0.52 -4.76 1.37
CA VAL A 291 0.10 -3.57 0.77
C VAL A 291 0.81 -2.72 1.82
N SER A 292 1.67 -1.78 1.39
CA SER A 292 2.18 -0.72 2.26
C SER A 292 1.27 0.51 2.30
N VAL A 293 1.07 1.07 3.50
CA VAL A 293 0.11 2.14 3.76
C VAL A 293 0.82 3.41 4.19
N ALA A 294 0.47 4.57 3.64
CA ALA A 294 1.05 5.82 4.10
C ALA A 294 0.44 6.28 5.42
N THR A 295 1.32 6.53 6.39
CA THR A 295 0.98 7.20 7.65
C THR A 295 0.72 8.70 7.44
N PRO A 296 -0.03 9.36 8.33
CA PRO A 296 -0.27 10.81 8.24
C PRO A 296 1.03 11.64 8.09
N GLY A 297 1.01 12.59 7.16
CA GLY A 297 2.08 13.56 6.92
C GLY A 297 3.15 13.14 5.89
N VAL A 298 3.00 11.97 5.26
CA VAL A 298 3.94 11.42 4.27
C VAL A 298 3.59 11.83 2.84
N MET A 299 2.32 12.13 2.56
CA MET A 299 1.80 12.24 1.19
C MET A 299 2.40 13.39 0.39
N LYS A 300 2.87 14.45 1.07
CA LYS A 300 3.56 15.58 0.43
C LYS A 300 4.73 15.17 -0.47
N ASN A 301 5.40 14.06 -0.14
CA ASN A 301 6.57 13.58 -0.86
C ASN A 301 6.27 12.30 -1.65
N MET A 302 5.02 11.82 -1.71
CA MET A 302 4.72 10.47 -2.22
C MET A 302 5.18 10.25 -3.66
N ASN A 303 5.00 11.25 -4.54
CA ASN A 303 5.44 11.12 -5.93
C ASN A 303 6.96 11.02 -6.04
N VAL A 304 7.69 11.89 -5.34
CA VAL A 304 9.16 11.89 -5.27
C VAL A 304 9.65 10.57 -4.66
N GLY A 305 9.03 10.15 -3.56
CA GLY A 305 9.48 9.00 -2.80
C GLY A 305 9.22 7.65 -3.46
N LEU A 306 8.08 7.48 -4.14
CA LEU A 306 7.74 6.20 -4.74
C LEU A 306 8.15 6.09 -6.21
N ARG A 307 8.19 7.19 -6.98
CA ARG A 307 8.22 7.11 -8.44
C ARG A 307 9.43 7.74 -9.09
N LEU A 308 9.85 8.92 -8.62
CA LEU A 308 10.88 9.66 -9.33
C LEU A 308 12.25 8.93 -9.28
N PRO A 309 12.97 8.89 -10.43
CA PRO A 309 14.33 8.38 -10.48
C PRO A 309 15.31 9.17 -9.61
N VAL A 310 16.36 8.50 -9.15
CA VAL A 310 17.50 9.11 -8.44
C VAL A 310 18.77 8.75 -9.21
N GLY A 311 19.20 9.67 -10.08
CA GLY A 311 20.34 9.42 -10.98
C GLY A 311 20.05 8.28 -11.96
N ARG A 312 20.72 7.15 -11.75
CA ARG A 312 20.62 5.92 -12.57
C ARG A 312 19.67 4.88 -11.99
N LEU A 313 19.06 5.18 -10.84
CA LEU A 313 18.09 4.31 -10.16
C LEU A 313 16.67 4.73 -10.52
N HIS A 314 15.88 3.76 -10.96
CA HIS A 314 14.44 3.88 -11.21
C HIS A 314 13.69 3.03 -10.18
N PHE A 315 12.44 3.37 -9.93
CA PHE A 315 11.63 2.71 -8.89
C PHE A 315 10.36 2.15 -9.50
N ALA A 316 10.06 0.90 -9.19
CA ALA A 316 8.85 0.18 -9.56
C ALA A 316 8.27 -0.48 -8.29
N GLY A 317 7.41 -1.48 -8.46
CA GLY A 317 6.65 -2.07 -7.35
C GLY A 317 5.26 -1.46 -7.28
N SER A 318 4.29 -2.20 -6.75
CA SER A 318 2.88 -1.86 -6.90
C SER A 318 2.52 -0.53 -6.23
N GLU A 319 3.19 -0.18 -5.13
CA GLU A 319 3.00 1.08 -4.40
C GLU A 319 3.33 2.30 -5.26
N SER A 320 4.26 2.16 -6.20
CA SER A 320 4.64 3.25 -7.11
C SER A 320 3.66 3.46 -8.26
N ALA A 321 2.62 2.64 -8.38
CA ALA A 321 1.63 2.77 -9.45
C ALA A 321 0.75 4.03 -9.29
N THR A 322 0.07 4.39 -10.38
CA THR A 322 -0.96 5.45 -10.43
C THR A 322 -2.35 4.90 -10.72
N VAL A 323 -2.40 3.63 -11.12
CA VAL A 323 -3.62 2.87 -11.41
C VAL A 323 -3.53 1.56 -10.64
N TRP A 324 -4.52 1.27 -9.81
CA TRP A 324 -4.57 0.07 -8.96
C TRP A 324 -3.27 -0.17 -8.12
N PRO A 325 -2.74 0.83 -7.38
CA PRO A 325 -1.59 0.62 -6.51
C PRO A 325 -1.91 -0.42 -5.43
N GLY A 326 -0.94 -1.29 -5.12
CA GLY A 326 -1.12 -2.42 -4.21
C GLY A 326 -1.72 -3.68 -4.85
N PHE A 327 -2.14 -3.63 -6.13
CA PHE A 327 -2.64 -4.80 -6.87
C PHE A 327 -1.62 -5.29 -7.91
N MET A 328 -1.87 -6.46 -8.51
CA MET A 328 -1.04 -6.99 -9.61
C MET A 328 -1.01 -6.04 -10.82
N ASN A 329 -2.14 -5.39 -11.15
CA ASN A 329 -2.21 -4.41 -12.23
C ASN A 329 -1.26 -3.23 -11.98
N GLY A 330 -1.21 -2.72 -10.75
CA GLY A 330 -0.27 -1.69 -10.35
C GLY A 330 1.18 -2.13 -10.48
N ALA A 331 1.49 -3.38 -10.13
CA ALA A 331 2.84 -3.93 -10.29
C ALA A 331 3.27 -4.00 -11.77
N VAL A 332 2.37 -4.42 -12.66
CA VAL A 332 2.62 -4.44 -14.11
C VAL A 332 2.78 -3.02 -14.65
N GLN A 333 1.86 -2.11 -14.30
CA GLN A 333 1.88 -0.73 -14.75
C GLN A 333 3.18 -0.02 -14.34
N SER A 334 3.58 -0.14 -13.08
CA SER A 334 4.80 0.48 -12.57
C SER A 334 6.08 -0.15 -13.12
N GLY A 335 6.09 -1.47 -13.33
CA GLY A 335 7.19 -2.18 -13.98
C GLY A 335 7.40 -1.72 -15.42
N CYS A 336 6.33 -1.61 -16.20
CA CYS A 336 6.39 -1.08 -17.57
C CYS A 336 6.87 0.37 -17.60
N ARG A 337 6.31 1.23 -16.72
CA ARG A 337 6.75 2.63 -16.58
C ARG A 337 8.25 2.72 -16.30
N ALA A 338 8.76 2.01 -15.29
CA ALA A 338 10.18 2.06 -14.92
C ALA A 338 11.09 1.52 -16.02
N ALA A 339 10.66 0.47 -16.74
CA ALA A 339 11.38 -0.03 -17.91
C ALA A 339 11.45 1.01 -19.03
N ASN A 340 10.34 1.71 -19.33
CA ASN A 340 10.31 2.77 -20.34
C ASN A 340 11.19 3.96 -19.95
N GLU A 341 11.23 4.33 -18.67
CA GLU A 341 12.16 5.35 -18.17
C GLU A 341 13.63 4.97 -18.37
N VAL A 342 13.99 3.71 -18.13
CA VAL A 342 15.34 3.19 -18.40
C VAL A 342 15.62 3.22 -19.91
N LEU A 343 14.69 2.74 -20.74
CA LEU A 343 14.82 2.72 -22.19
C LEU A 343 14.93 4.13 -22.77
N PHE A 344 14.17 5.10 -22.27
CA PHE A 344 14.28 6.50 -22.70
C PHE A 344 15.71 7.04 -22.55
N ASN A 345 16.40 6.63 -21.49
CA ASN A 345 17.77 7.08 -21.25
C ASN A 345 18.85 6.26 -21.99
N LEU A 346 18.61 4.98 -22.26
CA LEU A 346 19.61 4.09 -22.89
C LEU A 346 19.41 3.93 -24.41
N ARG A 347 18.16 3.95 -24.85
CA ARG A 347 17.69 3.66 -26.20
C ARG A 347 16.43 4.49 -26.53
N PRO A 348 16.49 5.83 -26.50
CA PRO A 348 15.31 6.69 -26.71
C PRO A 348 14.53 6.39 -28.00
N GLN A 349 15.21 5.85 -29.03
CA GLN A 349 14.60 5.47 -30.29
C GLN A 349 13.60 4.29 -30.21
N VAL A 350 13.55 3.55 -29.09
CA VAL A 350 12.64 2.40 -28.93
C VAL A 350 11.41 2.71 -28.08
N VAL A 351 11.27 3.93 -27.56
CA VAL A 351 10.11 4.37 -26.79
C VAL A 351 9.32 5.42 -27.56
N SER A 352 8.01 5.26 -27.62
CA SER A 352 7.09 6.22 -28.22
C SER A 352 6.60 7.24 -27.19
N ALA A 353 5.95 8.32 -27.64
CA ALA A 353 5.29 9.27 -26.74
C ALA A 353 4.23 8.58 -25.83
N ARG A 354 3.60 7.51 -26.32
CA ARG A 354 2.64 6.70 -25.55
C ARG A 354 3.32 5.90 -24.44
N ASP A 355 4.52 5.37 -24.70
CA ASP A 355 5.30 4.62 -23.70
C ASP A 355 5.79 5.53 -22.56
N MET A 356 5.91 6.83 -22.85
CA MET A 356 6.35 7.85 -21.89
C MET A 356 5.20 8.43 -21.06
N GLU A 357 3.95 8.06 -21.35
CA GLU A 357 2.81 8.45 -20.50
C GLU A 357 3.02 7.93 -19.07
N ASP A 358 2.68 8.75 -18.08
CA ASP A 358 2.85 8.47 -16.64
C ASP A 358 4.29 8.38 -16.10
N THR A 359 5.30 8.37 -16.97
CA THR A 359 6.72 8.35 -16.58
C THR A 359 7.19 9.68 -15.97
N ALA A 360 8.38 9.66 -15.36
CA ALA A 360 9.07 10.88 -14.93
C ALA A 360 9.45 11.84 -16.10
N TYR A 361 9.40 11.36 -17.34
CA TYR A 361 9.79 12.11 -18.54
C TYR A 361 8.59 12.41 -19.46
N ASP A 362 7.36 12.33 -18.95
CA ASP A 362 6.16 12.74 -19.70
C ASP A 362 6.22 14.25 -20.00
N ALA A 363 6.35 14.61 -21.28
CA ALA A 363 6.44 16.00 -21.74
C ALA A 363 5.20 16.84 -21.38
N ARG A 364 4.02 16.22 -21.21
CA ARG A 364 2.81 16.92 -20.77
C ARG A 364 2.96 17.41 -19.34
N ARG A 365 3.57 16.60 -18.45
CA ARG A 365 3.84 16.99 -17.06
C ARG A 365 4.84 18.12 -16.95
N GLU A 366 5.88 18.13 -17.80
CA GLU A 366 6.79 19.28 -17.85
C GLU A 366 6.03 20.57 -18.19
N THR A 367 5.12 20.49 -19.16
CA THR A 367 4.35 21.64 -19.64
C THR A 367 3.36 22.12 -18.57
N GLU A 368 2.67 21.21 -17.90
CA GLU A 368 1.75 21.52 -16.79
C GLU A 368 2.47 22.08 -15.56
N THR A 369 3.65 21.55 -15.22
CA THR A 369 4.50 22.05 -14.12
C THR A 369 4.98 23.47 -14.43
N LYS A 370 5.47 23.71 -15.66
CA LYS A 370 5.87 25.04 -16.13
C LYS A 370 4.67 26.01 -16.13
N MET A 371 3.48 25.55 -16.51
CA MET A 371 2.25 26.36 -16.44
C MET A 371 1.81 26.66 -15.00
N ARG A 372 1.85 25.69 -14.08
CA ARG A 372 1.54 25.88 -12.65
C ARG A 372 2.54 26.85 -11.99
N GLN A 373 3.84 26.71 -12.25
CA GLN A 373 4.86 27.64 -11.78
C GLN A 373 4.66 29.05 -12.32
N ARG A 374 4.20 29.21 -13.58
CA ARG A 374 3.84 30.52 -14.16
C ARG A 374 2.56 31.11 -13.56
N ARG A 375 1.61 30.27 -13.12
CA ARG A 375 0.35 30.69 -12.48
C ARG A 375 0.47 30.98 -10.99
N MET A 376 1.54 30.54 -10.33
CA MET A 376 1.81 31.00 -8.97
C MET A 376 2.02 32.52 -9.01
N PRO A 377 1.24 33.31 -8.24
CA PRO A 377 1.49 34.74 -8.18
C PRO A 377 2.94 34.91 -7.74
N ARG A 378 3.73 35.65 -8.54
CA ARG A 378 5.03 36.14 -8.09
C ARG A 378 4.74 36.93 -6.82
N PHE A 379 4.94 36.32 -5.66
CA PHE A 379 4.89 37.04 -4.41
C PHE A 379 5.92 38.15 -4.56
N ARG A 380 5.43 39.39 -4.71
CA ARG A 380 6.25 40.58 -4.46
C ARG A 380 6.79 40.36 -3.06
N ILE A 381 8.09 40.19 -2.95
CA ILE A 381 8.79 40.13 -1.66
C ILE A 381 8.51 41.47 -0.98
N PHE A 382 7.45 41.52 -0.18
CA PHE A 382 7.27 42.58 0.79
C PHE A 382 8.32 42.28 1.86
N ARG A 383 9.34 43.14 1.95
CA ARG A 383 10.42 43.05 2.94
C ARG A 383 9.82 43.12 4.34
N TRP A 384 9.47 41.97 4.92
CA TRP A 384 9.12 41.83 6.33
C TRP A 384 10.35 41.67 7.24
N THR A 385 11.54 42.04 6.76
CA THR A 385 12.79 41.98 7.54
C THR A 385 12.85 43.00 8.68
N LEU A 386 11.88 43.92 8.82
CA LEU A 386 11.83 44.86 9.96
C LEU A 386 10.91 44.42 11.11
N GLY A 387 10.05 43.41 10.95
CA GLY A 387 9.06 43.02 11.98
C GLY A 387 9.60 42.05 13.04
N LEU A 388 10.57 41.20 12.69
CA LEU A 388 11.11 40.17 13.59
C LEU A 388 12.06 40.74 14.65
N GLY A 389 12.78 41.84 14.35
CA GLY A 389 13.67 42.48 15.30
C GLY A 389 12.94 43.12 16.49
N VAL A 390 11.73 43.64 16.26
CA VAL A 390 10.91 44.29 17.31
C VAL A 390 10.26 43.25 18.22
N LEU A 391 9.89 42.08 17.71
CA LEU A 391 9.31 41.00 18.52
C LEU A 391 10.34 40.36 19.47
N CYS A 392 11.58 40.17 19.02
CA CYS A 392 12.65 39.64 19.88
C CYS A 392 13.07 40.65 20.97
N ALA A 393 13.06 41.96 20.68
CA ALA A 393 13.35 42.98 21.68
C ALA A 393 12.26 43.07 22.76
N ALA A 394 10.99 42.90 22.41
CA ALA A 394 9.88 42.92 23.36
C ALA A 394 9.91 41.72 24.33
N ILE A 395 10.34 40.54 23.87
CA ILE A 395 10.43 39.33 24.71
C ILE A 395 11.60 39.43 25.72
N VAL A 396 12.74 40.02 25.33
CA VAL A 396 13.89 40.22 26.23
C VAL A 396 13.62 41.30 27.28
N VAL A 397 12.87 42.35 26.95
CA VAL A 397 12.47 43.40 27.92
C VAL A 397 11.43 42.87 28.91
N ALA A 398 10.49 42.02 28.46
CA ALA A 398 9.49 41.42 29.34
C ALA A 398 10.10 40.40 30.34
N GLN A 399 11.14 39.66 29.94
CA GLN A 399 11.83 38.73 30.86
C GLN A 399 12.71 39.43 31.90
N LYS A 400 13.29 40.60 31.61
CA LYS A 400 14.04 41.38 32.61
C LYS A 400 13.15 42.06 33.65
N ALA A 401 11.90 42.40 33.31
CA ALA A 401 10.96 43.00 34.26
C ALA A 401 10.37 41.99 35.27
N PHE A 402 10.40 40.69 34.96
CA PHE A 402 9.88 39.64 35.84
C PHE A 402 10.89 39.18 36.91
N PHE A 403 12.20 39.35 36.67
CA PHE A 403 13.27 38.96 37.60
C PHE A 403 13.71 40.06 38.60
N HIS A 404 13.00 41.19 38.66
CA HIS A 404 13.27 42.28 39.62
C HIS A 404 12.11 42.56 40.58
N LYS A 405 11.18 41.60 40.73
CA LYS A 405 10.07 41.70 41.70
C LYS A 405 10.07 40.65 42.81
N GLU A 406 11.11 39.81 42.89
CA GLU A 406 11.43 38.98 44.05
C GLU A 406 12.92 39.09 44.38
N MET A 407 13.30 40.25 44.94
CA MET A 407 14.42 40.44 45.88
C MET A 407 14.37 41.84 46.49
#